data_AF-A0AA35ZW48-F1
#
_entry.id   AF-A0AA35ZW48-F1
#
_cell.length_a   1.000
_cell.length_b   1.000
_cell.length_c   1.000
_cell.angle_alpha   90.00
_cell.angle_beta   90.00
_cell.angle_gamma   90.00
#
_symmetry.space_group_name_H-M   'P 1'
#
loop_
_entity.id
_entity.type
_entity.pdbx_description
1 polymer ?
#
loop_
_entity_poly.entity_id
_entity_poly.type
_entity_poly.pdbx_seq_one_letter_code
_entity_poly.pdbx_strand_id
1 'polypeptide(L)'
;MKSLLHNTIPSINRSSGIKSSSIESNSRAYLQFPRANGAKFLLSRQQKRQLTVNSVVDSASVDQYYGLTESDARNPTLSTSFRSQRDRKPNPTVLEAQTRVCTGPTQTKPLTEAQAFKVLDTILRSAKGDLKDEEQVSKAQLGAFFAAMTIRANTFPEATQWSEGERRAMDAYWPHLVRTLPSDIIFLADPEGSIMRLGSSIGPQYVGNGSHEMRLVGALREVLAGGHLGYEEVQGVLKDVLPLLEHDTVSESLLSAFLIGQRMNRETDRELKAYCLAFDDELGPVPIADVRSLTHYGEPYDGNTRFFRSTLFVAAVRSCYNEASLLHGVDWMPPKGGITEEQMLKFMGANTCITPLQAKTLLEDEAVGFAYVSQREARPSLYSLIEMREHIKKRPPLATTEKVQQFVRATGKEAMVAGFYHEGYEEPLLMLMRRRGVHAGLVVKGEEGALSMTMKMRSINASKGLPVNYCSGFRSLNTPPHYDVDGVSRESFSLIVDANEYGFEPSETPRTDRSVSKNIELGLDALRGEKGPAYDRIVLNAGMTDHLLGCSGAEDVSTALDRARDAIDSGKALNRFLSYIKISHKLK
;
A
#
# COMPACT_ATOMS: atom_id res chain seq x y z
N MET A 1 48.69 -6.35 -36.16
CA MET A 1 49.46 -5.73 -37.25
C MET A 1 48.59 -4.61 -37.84
N LYS A 2 48.97 -3.33 -37.60
CA LYS A 2 48.37 -2.06 -38.09
C LYS A 2 46.91 -1.75 -37.67
N SER A 3 46.46 -0.55 -37.29
CA SER A 3 47.09 0.75 -36.98
C SER A 3 45.97 1.77 -36.61
N LEU A 4 46.34 2.86 -35.91
CA LEU A 4 45.68 4.20 -35.83
C LEU A 4 44.53 4.35 -34.80
N LEU A 5 44.47 5.35 -33.90
CA LEU A 5 45.23 6.58 -33.69
C LEU A 5 45.10 7.07 -32.22
N HIS A 6 46.21 7.53 -31.65
CA HIS A 6 46.32 8.37 -30.47
C HIS A 6 45.95 9.84 -30.79
N ASN A 7 45.44 10.59 -29.80
CA ASN A 7 46.22 11.71 -29.24
C ASN A 7 45.57 12.35 -28.00
N THR A 8 46.45 12.92 -27.19
CA THR A 8 46.38 13.26 -25.77
C THR A 8 46.63 14.77 -25.55
N ILE A 9 45.86 15.39 -24.60
CA ILE A 9 46.30 16.37 -23.54
C ILE A 9 46.74 17.79 -24.03
N PRO A 10 46.81 18.93 -23.25
CA PRO A 10 46.49 19.27 -21.83
C PRO A 10 45.69 20.58 -21.54
N SER A 11 45.41 20.75 -20.25
CA SER A 11 45.09 21.94 -19.42
C SER A 11 45.93 23.23 -19.62
N ILE A 12 45.33 24.42 -19.39
CA ILE A 12 46.01 25.65 -18.90
C ILE A 12 45.08 26.46 -17.97
N ASN A 13 45.62 26.80 -16.78
CA ASN A 13 45.16 27.81 -15.81
C ASN A 13 45.46 29.24 -16.28
N ARG A 14 44.62 30.23 -15.94
CA ARG A 14 45.06 31.61 -15.63
C ARG A 14 44.16 32.29 -14.60
N SER A 15 44.81 32.96 -13.66
CA SER A 15 44.28 33.79 -12.57
C SER A 15 44.72 35.26 -12.73
N SER A 16 44.12 36.14 -11.92
CA SER A 16 44.38 37.58 -11.66
C SER A 16 43.87 38.57 -12.73
N GLY A 17 43.25 39.72 -12.44
CA GLY A 17 42.96 40.46 -11.20
C GLY A 17 42.82 41.98 -11.54
N ILE A 18 42.30 42.80 -10.58
CA ILE A 18 42.25 44.30 -10.47
C ILE A 18 40.79 44.85 -10.46
N LYS A 19 40.21 45.15 -9.27
CA LYS A 19 40.03 46.44 -8.52
C LYS A 19 39.11 47.45 -9.25
N SER A 20 38.19 48.23 -8.68
CA SER A 20 37.74 48.71 -7.34
C SER A 20 36.33 49.33 -7.59
N SER A 21 35.39 49.60 -6.67
CA SER A 21 35.41 50.45 -5.48
C SER A 21 34.02 50.44 -4.80
N SER A 22 34.04 50.66 -3.49
CA SER A 22 32.94 50.81 -2.52
C SER A 22 32.05 52.05 -2.71
N ILE A 23 30.74 51.92 -2.49
CA ILE A 23 29.86 52.91 -1.80
C ILE A 23 28.72 52.15 -1.09
N GLU A 24 28.72 52.16 0.24
CA GLU A 24 27.54 51.95 1.07
C GLU A 24 26.84 53.30 1.31
N SER A 25 25.51 53.31 1.31
CA SER A 25 24.67 53.75 2.44
C SER A 25 23.24 54.00 1.97
N ASN A 26 22.29 53.29 2.56
CA ASN A 26 21.07 53.94 3.00
C ASN A 26 20.40 53.14 4.13
N SER A 27 20.10 53.90 5.16
CA SER A 27 19.61 53.58 6.48
C SER A 27 18.11 53.30 6.50
N ARG A 28 17.67 52.48 7.46
CA ARG A 28 16.37 52.53 8.16
C ARG A 28 16.47 51.59 9.37
N ALA A 29 16.88 52.12 10.52
CA ALA A 29 16.01 52.66 11.57
C ALA A 29 15.28 51.54 12.36
N TYR A 30 15.99 50.99 13.35
CA TYR A 30 15.40 50.27 14.47
C TYR A 30 14.89 51.28 15.51
N LEU A 31 13.62 51.18 15.86
CA LEU A 31 13.03 51.88 17.01
C LEU A 31 13.11 50.97 18.23
N GLN A 32 13.87 51.40 19.23
CA GLN A 32 13.81 50.92 20.61
C GLN A 32 13.27 52.04 21.50
N PHE A 33 12.72 51.60 22.65
CA PHE A 33 12.56 52.23 23.96
C PHE A 33 11.09 52.29 24.46
N PRO A 34 10.82 52.26 25.79
CA PRO A 34 11.63 51.75 26.90
C PRO A 34 10.85 50.85 27.90
N ARG A 35 11.61 50.09 28.70
CA ARG A 35 11.15 49.49 29.97
C ARG A 35 11.01 50.58 31.04
N ALA A 36 9.92 50.54 31.81
CA ALA A 36 9.80 51.24 33.09
C ALA A 36 9.15 50.34 34.16
N ASN A 37 9.62 50.58 35.39
CA ASN A 37 9.53 49.79 36.62
C ASN A 37 8.13 49.47 37.16
N GLY A 38 8.00 48.25 37.70
CA GLY A 38 7.80 48.01 39.13
C GLY A 38 6.58 48.59 39.83
N ALA A 39 5.57 47.74 40.07
CA ALA A 39 4.75 47.81 41.29
C ALA A 39 4.25 46.41 41.68
N LYS A 40 4.62 45.97 42.88
CA LYS A 40 4.06 44.79 43.55
C LYS A 40 2.64 45.13 43.99
N PHE A 41 1.66 44.32 43.59
CA PHE A 41 0.40 44.19 44.30
C PHE A 41 0.02 42.71 44.40
N LEU A 42 -0.01 42.22 45.64
CA LEU A 42 -0.71 41.02 46.05
C LEU A 42 -2.21 41.21 45.74
N LEU A 43 -2.91 40.17 45.26
CA LEU A 43 -4.30 39.86 45.60
C LEU A 43 -4.78 38.54 44.94
N SER A 44 -5.10 37.59 45.82
CA SER A 44 -6.17 36.58 45.78
C SER A 44 -6.64 35.96 44.45
N ARG A 45 -6.55 34.63 44.40
CA ARG A 45 -7.37 33.73 43.57
C ARG A 45 -8.86 34.12 43.62
N GLN A 46 -9.43 34.48 42.47
CA GLN A 46 -10.86 34.36 42.23
C GLN A 46 -11.10 33.68 40.88
N GLN A 47 -11.75 32.51 40.96
CA GLN A 47 -12.37 31.84 39.81
C GLN A 47 -13.43 32.76 39.21
N LYS A 48 -13.29 33.09 37.92
CA LYS A 48 -14.38 33.64 37.11
C LYS A 48 -14.87 32.58 36.13
N ARG A 49 -16.10 32.12 36.41
CA ARG A 49 -16.98 31.37 35.51
C ARG A 49 -17.15 32.13 34.20
N GLN A 50 -16.85 31.49 33.08
CA GLN A 50 -17.29 31.90 31.75
C GLN A 50 -18.61 31.17 31.45
N LEU A 51 -19.63 31.96 31.09
CA LEU A 51 -20.96 31.49 30.68
C LEU A 51 -20.88 30.90 29.28
N THR A 52 -21.11 29.59 29.17
CA THR A 52 -21.36 28.88 27.92
C THR A 52 -22.86 28.93 27.63
N VAL A 53 -23.24 29.49 26.48
CA VAL A 53 -24.60 29.42 25.94
C VAL A 53 -24.76 28.07 25.24
N ASN A 54 -25.58 27.20 25.82
CA ASN A 54 -26.02 25.93 25.25
C ASN A 54 -27.26 26.15 24.37
N SER A 55 -27.27 25.55 23.16
CA SER A 55 -28.43 25.01 22.42
C SER A 55 -27.95 24.70 20.98
N VAL A 56 -28.09 23.55 20.33
CA VAL A 56 -28.86 22.31 20.52
C VAL A 56 -28.11 21.20 19.76
N VAL A 57 -27.64 20.16 20.46
CA VAL A 57 -27.61 18.79 19.93
C VAL A 57 -27.97 17.92 21.12
N ASP A 58 -29.11 17.25 21.04
CA ASP A 58 -29.61 16.35 22.06
C ASP A 58 -28.52 15.34 22.45
N SER A 59 -28.31 15.27 23.75
CA SER A 59 -27.46 14.32 24.46
C SER A 59 -28.05 12.90 24.43
N ALA A 60 -28.26 12.35 23.23
CA ALA A 60 -28.39 10.92 23.05
C ALA A 60 -26.97 10.34 22.99
N SER A 61 -26.60 9.68 24.08
CA SER A 61 -25.36 8.94 24.28
C SER A 61 -24.79 8.31 23.01
N VAL A 62 -23.51 8.61 22.75
CA VAL A 62 -22.61 7.90 21.82
C VAL A 62 -22.58 6.37 22.08
N ASP A 63 -23.17 5.90 23.18
CA ASP A 63 -23.25 4.49 23.56
C ASP A 63 -24.45 3.71 22.98
N GLN A 64 -25.42 4.35 22.30
CA GLN A 64 -26.66 3.66 21.85
C GLN A 64 -26.66 3.11 20.41
N TYR A 65 -25.54 3.19 19.68
CA TYR A 65 -25.41 2.66 18.31
C TYR A 65 -24.54 1.39 18.17
N TYR A 66 -24.14 0.77 19.29
CA TYR A 66 -23.41 -0.49 19.23
C TYR A 66 -24.36 -1.67 19.06
N GLY A 67 -24.69 -1.99 17.81
CA GLY A 67 -25.11 -3.33 17.40
C GLY A 67 -23.92 -4.30 17.34
N LEU A 68 -23.01 -4.24 18.32
CA LEU A 68 -21.92 -5.20 18.45
C LEU A 68 -22.47 -6.45 19.13
N THR A 69 -22.47 -7.57 18.41
CA THR A 69 -22.61 -8.88 19.04
C THR A 69 -21.53 -9.06 20.11
N GLU A 70 -21.84 -9.73 21.22
CA GLU A 70 -20.93 -9.93 22.37
C GLU A 70 -19.55 -10.55 22.00
N SER A 71 -19.38 -11.08 20.79
CA SER A 71 -18.09 -11.52 20.24
C SER A 71 -17.13 -10.39 19.83
N ASP A 72 -17.58 -9.13 19.72
CA ASP A 72 -16.80 -7.98 19.24
C ASP A 72 -16.38 -7.01 20.35
N ALA A 73 -16.33 -7.47 21.61
CA ALA A 73 -15.94 -6.69 22.78
C ALA A 73 -14.44 -6.34 22.85
N ARG A 74 -13.81 -5.95 21.72
CA ARG A 74 -12.50 -5.31 21.69
C ARG A 74 -12.71 -3.82 21.47
N ASN A 75 -12.13 -2.99 22.33
CA ASN A 75 -11.99 -1.56 22.08
C ASN A 75 -11.23 -1.36 20.75
N PRO A 76 -11.88 -0.99 19.62
CA PRO A 76 -11.29 -1.04 18.29
C PRO A 76 -10.44 0.20 17.98
N THR A 77 -9.82 0.77 19.02
CA THR A 77 -9.01 2.00 18.93
C THR A 77 -7.66 1.77 18.26
N LEU A 78 -7.14 0.53 18.25
CA LEU A 78 -5.85 0.18 17.64
C LEU A 78 -6.05 -0.78 16.46
N SER A 79 -5.33 -0.55 15.36
CA SER A 79 -5.41 -1.42 14.16
C SER A 79 -5.14 -2.91 14.47
N THR A 80 -4.25 -3.23 15.41
CA THR A 80 -3.93 -4.62 15.77
C THR A 80 -5.11 -5.38 16.36
N SER A 81 -6.15 -4.70 16.86
CA SER A 81 -7.38 -5.35 17.36
C SER A 81 -8.17 -6.06 16.25
N PHE A 82 -7.99 -5.64 14.99
CA PHE A 82 -8.66 -6.19 13.81
C PHE A 82 -7.94 -7.41 13.19
N ARG A 83 -6.74 -7.78 13.68
CA ARG A 83 -6.13 -9.07 13.31
C ARG A 83 -7.00 -10.19 13.86
N SER A 84 -7.38 -11.15 13.01
CA SER A 84 -8.11 -12.35 13.39
C SER A 84 -7.37 -13.09 14.52
N GLN A 85 -8.14 -13.56 15.50
CA GLN A 85 -7.61 -14.35 16.62
C GLN A 85 -7.38 -15.82 16.25
N ARG A 86 -8.04 -16.30 15.18
CA ARG A 86 -7.93 -17.68 14.72
C ARG A 86 -6.61 -17.93 14.00
N ASP A 87 -6.06 -16.88 13.38
CA ASP A 87 -4.84 -16.96 12.57
C ASP A 87 -3.62 -17.20 13.46
N ARG A 88 -2.83 -18.21 13.10
CA ARG A 88 -1.63 -18.59 13.85
C ARG A 88 -0.57 -17.52 13.68
N LYS A 89 0.20 -17.27 14.73
CA LYS A 89 1.35 -16.38 14.65
C LYS A 89 2.52 -17.10 13.99
N PRO A 90 3.31 -16.41 13.15
CA PRO A 90 4.54 -16.96 12.61
C PRO A 90 5.61 -17.14 13.68
N ASN A 91 6.51 -18.12 13.49
CA ASN A 91 7.70 -18.24 14.32
C ASN A 91 8.57 -16.97 14.17
N PRO A 92 8.90 -16.26 15.26
CA PRO A 92 9.56 -14.96 15.20
C PRO A 92 11.00 -15.04 14.67
N THR A 93 11.72 -16.12 14.96
CA THR A 93 13.10 -16.32 14.50
C THR A 93 13.15 -16.43 12.97
N VAL A 94 12.27 -17.24 12.38
CA VAL A 94 12.21 -17.39 10.93
C VAL A 94 11.66 -16.12 10.27
N LEU A 95 10.67 -15.46 10.89
CA LEU A 95 10.12 -14.20 10.39
C LEU A 95 11.15 -13.06 10.31
N GLU A 96 12.03 -12.97 11.31
CA GLU A 96 13.15 -12.02 11.33
C GLU A 96 14.12 -12.32 10.18
N ALA A 97 14.45 -13.60 9.96
CA ALA A 97 15.31 -14.02 8.86
C ALA A 97 14.71 -13.67 7.49
N GLN A 98 13.42 -13.98 7.27
CA GLN A 98 12.69 -13.63 6.05
C GLN A 98 12.69 -12.12 5.78
N THR A 99 12.69 -11.29 6.84
CA THR A 99 12.81 -9.83 6.69
C THR A 99 14.12 -9.41 6.02
N ARG A 100 15.17 -10.24 6.11
CA ARG A 100 16.50 -9.96 5.55
C ARG A 100 16.76 -10.63 4.21
N VAL A 101 16.30 -11.88 4.03
CA VAL A 101 16.67 -12.72 2.88
C VAL A 101 15.62 -12.81 1.79
N CYS A 102 14.33 -12.61 2.10
CA CYS A 102 13.23 -12.64 1.12
C CYS A 102 13.05 -11.26 0.44
N THR A 103 14.14 -10.67 -0.05
CA THR A 103 14.11 -9.38 -0.76
C THR A 103 14.78 -9.50 -2.12
N GLY A 104 14.64 -8.47 -2.95
CA GLY A 104 15.15 -8.51 -4.33
C GLY A 104 16.68 -8.51 -4.42
N PRO A 105 17.23 -8.67 -5.63
CA PRO A 105 18.66 -8.93 -5.89
C PRO A 105 19.63 -7.88 -5.36
N THR A 106 19.16 -6.67 -5.08
CA THR A 106 19.98 -5.55 -4.59
C THR A 106 19.69 -5.16 -3.14
N GLN A 107 18.69 -5.77 -2.50
CA GLN A 107 18.19 -5.38 -1.17
C GLN A 107 18.41 -6.46 -0.11
N THR A 108 18.74 -7.67 -0.54
CA THR A 108 19.02 -8.81 0.34
C THR A 108 20.20 -8.53 1.25
N LYS A 109 20.02 -8.88 2.51
CA LYS A 109 21.06 -8.82 3.54
C LYS A 109 21.31 -10.24 4.04
N PRO A 110 22.40 -10.89 3.62
CA PRO A 110 22.74 -12.22 4.11
C PRO A 110 22.71 -12.31 5.63
N LEU A 111 22.34 -13.48 6.15
CA LEU A 111 22.38 -13.75 7.58
C LEU A 111 23.84 -13.85 8.05
N THR A 112 24.09 -13.43 9.30
CA THR A 112 25.33 -13.78 9.98
C THR A 112 25.34 -15.28 10.29
N GLU A 113 26.50 -15.85 10.59
CA GLU A 113 26.61 -17.26 10.95
C GLU A 113 25.71 -17.63 12.12
N ALA A 114 25.78 -16.88 13.24
CA ALA A 114 24.92 -17.12 14.41
C ALA A 114 23.42 -17.05 14.07
N GLN A 115 23.02 -16.13 13.19
CA GLN A 115 21.62 -16.03 12.73
C GLN A 115 21.23 -17.25 11.88
N ALA A 116 22.08 -17.67 10.94
CA ALA A 116 21.83 -18.83 10.09
C ALA A 116 21.71 -20.12 10.91
N PHE A 117 22.63 -20.37 11.83
CA PHE A 117 22.58 -21.51 12.76
C PHE A 117 21.29 -21.50 13.58
N LYS A 118 20.93 -20.35 14.18
CA LYS A 118 19.71 -20.22 14.97
C LYS A 118 18.46 -20.54 14.14
N VAL A 119 18.39 -20.04 12.90
CA VAL A 119 17.23 -20.25 12.02
C VAL A 119 17.09 -21.72 11.62
N LEU A 120 18.18 -22.36 11.18
CA LEU A 120 18.14 -23.76 10.76
C LEU A 120 17.89 -24.72 11.92
N ASP A 121 18.44 -24.43 13.12
CA ASP A 121 18.11 -25.16 14.35
C ASP A 121 16.62 -25.04 14.69
N THR A 122 16.07 -23.81 14.64
CA THR A 122 14.65 -23.56 14.90
C THR A 122 13.76 -24.35 13.93
N ILE A 123 14.12 -24.37 12.64
CA ILE A 123 13.41 -25.14 11.61
C ILE A 123 13.48 -26.64 11.92
N LEU A 124 14.66 -27.18 12.25
CA LEU A 124 14.84 -28.60 12.54
C LEU A 124 14.06 -29.03 13.79
N ARG A 125 14.12 -28.24 14.87
CA ARG A 125 13.36 -28.48 16.10
C ARG A 125 11.86 -28.43 15.85
N SER A 126 11.38 -27.46 15.07
CA SER A 126 9.97 -27.38 14.70
C SER A 126 9.52 -28.59 13.90
N ALA A 127 10.30 -29.02 12.91
CA ALA A 127 9.99 -30.20 12.09
C ALA A 127 9.95 -31.51 12.90
N LYS A 128 10.70 -31.59 14.01
CA LYS A 128 10.67 -32.72 14.94
C LYS A 128 9.55 -32.65 15.99
N GLY A 129 8.84 -31.52 16.09
CA GLY A 129 7.86 -31.27 17.16
C GLY A 129 8.49 -30.92 18.51
N ASP A 130 9.74 -30.45 18.53
CA ASP A 130 10.49 -30.14 19.75
C ASP A 130 10.20 -28.72 20.30
N LEU A 131 9.46 -27.88 19.56
CA LEU A 131 9.02 -26.56 20.02
C LEU A 131 7.73 -26.70 20.83
N LYS A 132 7.81 -26.84 22.16
CA LYS A 132 6.62 -27.07 23.00
C LYS A 132 5.87 -25.78 23.36
N ASP A 133 6.62 -24.71 23.68
CA ASP A 133 6.08 -23.43 24.15
C ASP A 133 6.39 -22.25 23.19
N GLU A 134 6.87 -22.56 21.99
CA GLU A 134 7.20 -21.57 20.95
C GLU A 134 6.29 -21.77 19.73
N GLU A 135 6.00 -20.69 18.99
CA GLU A 135 5.28 -20.79 17.73
C GLU A 135 6.01 -21.72 16.74
N GLN A 136 5.29 -22.68 16.15
CA GLN A 136 5.85 -23.56 15.12
C GLN A 136 6.22 -22.78 13.87
N VAL A 137 7.23 -23.26 13.14
CA VAL A 137 7.54 -22.75 11.80
C VAL A 137 6.49 -23.28 10.83
N SER A 138 5.71 -22.38 10.23
CA SER A 138 4.65 -22.78 9.31
C SER A 138 5.19 -23.24 7.95
N LYS A 139 4.37 -23.98 7.20
CA LYS A 139 4.68 -24.35 5.81
C LYS A 139 4.91 -23.11 4.94
N ALA A 140 4.10 -22.07 5.12
CA ALA A 140 4.29 -20.79 4.45
C ALA A 140 5.67 -20.16 4.75
N GLN A 141 6.13 -20.19 6.01
CA GLN A 141 7.47 -19.73 6.39
C GLN A 141 8.58 -20.54 5.74
N LEU A 142 8.47 -21.88 5.74
CA LEU A 142 9.45 -22.76 5.11
C LEU A 142 9.54 -22.50 3.61
N GLY A 143 8.40 -22.41 2.92
CA GLY A 143 8.36 -22.18 1.48
C GLY A 143 9.00 -20.86 1.08
N ALA A 144 8.63 -19.77 1.76
CA ALA A 144 9.21 -18.44 1.52
C ALA A 144 10.72 -18.39 1.84
N PHE A 145 11.15 -19.03 2.93
CA PHE A 145 12.56 -19.06 3.33
C PHE A 145 13.42 -19.86 2.34
N PHE A 146 13.03 -21.09 2.01
CA PHE A 146 13.83 -21.93 1.12
C PHE A 146 13.81 -21.46 -0.33
N ALA A 147 12.69 -20.92 -0.83
CA ALA A 147 12.67 -20.25 -2.14
C ALA A 147 13.69 -19.10 -2.19
N ALA A 148 13.76 -18.30 -1.13
CA ALA A 148 14.74 -17.22 -1.04
C ALA A 148 16.19 -17.74 -1.00
N MET A 149 16.45 -18.81 -0.25
CA MET A 149 17.78 -19.42 -0.21
C MET A 149 18.19 -19.95 -1.59
N THR A 150 17.31 -20.65 -2.28
CA THR A 150 17.54 -21.22 -3.62
C THR A 150 17.81 -20.15 -4.67
N ILE A 151 16.93 -19.15 -4.79
CA ILE A 151 17.09 -18.06 -5.78
C ILE A 151 18.40 -17.30 -5.54
N ARG A 152 18.72 -17.02 -4.27
CA ARG A 152 19.96 -16.35 -3.90
C ARG A 152 21.20 -17.15 -4.25
N ALA A 153 21.16 -18.48 -4.13
CA ALA A 153 22.30 -19.32 -4.48
C ALA A 153 22.54 -19.34 -6.00
N ASN A 154 21.46 -19.35 -6.78
CA ASN A 154 21.54 -19.55 -8.23
C ASN A 154 21.77 -18.27 -9.03
N THR A 155 21.07 -17.19 -8.68
CA THR A 155 20.84 -16.09 -9.64
C THR A 155 21.24 -14.71 -9.15
N PHE A 156 21.35 -14.52 -7.83
CA PHE A 156 21.63 -13.20 -7.27
C PHE A 156 23.11 -12.83 -7.45
N PRO A 157 23.43 -11.52 -7.52
CA PRO A 157 24.81 -11.03 -7.49
C PRO A 157 25.54 -11.46 -6.22
N GLU A 158 26.87 -11.65 -6.28
CA GLU A 158 27.71 -12.17 -5.17
C GLU A 158 27.42 -11.51 -3.80
N ALA A 159 27.25 -10.19 -3.77
CA ALA A 159 26.98 -9.43 -2.55
C ALA A 159 25.66 -9.81 -1.84
N THR A 160 24.73 -10.44 -2.55
CA THR A 160 23.41 -10.85 -2.05
C THR A 160 23.19 -12.37 -2.11
N GLN A 161 24.18 -13.14 -2.57
CA GLN A 161 24.23 -14.59 -2.44
C GLN A 161 24.46 -15.02 -0.98
N TRP A 162 24.62 -16.32 -0.74
CA TRP A 162 24.88 -16.83 0.60
C TRP A 162 26.19 -16.27 1.17
N SER A 163 26.15 -15.89 2.45
CA SER A 163 27.37 -15.63 3.21
C SER A 163 28.12 -16.94 3.47
N GLU A 164 29.40 -16.84 3.85
CA GLU A 164 30.12 -18.03 4.32
C GLU A 164 29.48 -18.66 5.56
N GLY A 165 28.93 -17.83 6.45
CA GLY A 165 28.21 -18.29 7.63
C GLY A 165 26.94 -19.07 7.28
N GLU A 166 26.18 -18.60 6.28
CA GLU A 166 25.02 -19.33 5.76
C GLU A 166 25.44 -20.66 5.11
N ARG A 167 26.55 -20.69 4.35
CA ARG A 167 27.11 -21.93 3.80
C ARG A 167 27.48 -22.93 4.89
N ARG A 168 28.25 -22.51 5.91
CA ARG A 168 28.65 -23.37 7.03
C ARG A 168 27.45 -23.89 7.82
N ALA A 169 26.45 -23.05 8.07
CA ALA A 169 25.22 -23.46 8.74
C ALA A 169 24.45 -24.49 7.90
N MET A 170 24.33 -24.27 6.60
CA MET A 170 23.63 -25.19 5.71
C MET A 170 24.36 -26.55 5.62
N ASP A 171 25.69 -26.54 5.49
CA ASP A 171 26.51 -27.77 5.50
C ASP A 171 26.27 -28.59 6.79
N ALA A 172 26.14 -27.92 7.94
CA ALA A 172 25.92 -28.57 9.23
C ALA A 172 24.50 -29.14 9.40
N TYR A 173 23.47 -28.44 8.94
CA TYR A 173 22.07 -28.81 9.20
C TYR A 173 21.40 -29.58 8.06
N TRP A 174 21.81 -29.37 6.81
CA TRP A 174 21.14 -29.97 5.66
C TRP A 174 21.01 -31.50 5.72
N PRO A 175 22.03 -32.28 6.15
CA PRO A 175 21.89 -33.72 6.30
C PRO A 175 20.76 -34.13 7.27
N HIS A 176 20.46 -33.31 8.27
CA HIS A 176 19.36 -33.56 9.21
C HIS A 176 18.02 -33.07 8.66
N LEU A 177 18.02 -31.90 8.01
CA LEU A 177 16.84 -31.30 7.41
C LEU A 177 16.27 -32.17 6.28
N VAL A 178 17.10 -32.67 5.36
CA VAL A 178 16.65 -33.51 4.24
C VAL A 178 16.00 -34.83 4.68
N ARG A 179 16.31 -35.32 5.89
CA ARG A 179 15.68 -36.52 6.46
C ARG A 179 14.38 -36.24 7.22
N THR A 180 14.12 -34.98 7.56
CA THR A 180 13.02 -34.59 8.46
C THR A 180 11.95 -33.77 7.74
N LEU A 181 12.35 -32.92 6.80
CA LEU A 181 11.43 -32.04 6.07
C LEU A 181 10.63 -32.83 5.02
N PRO A 182 9.40 -32.39 4.70
CA PRO A 182 8.61 -33.02 3.64
C PRO A 182 9.19 -32.73 2.24
N SER A 183 8.79 -33.53 1.24
CA SER A 183 9.40 -33.54 -0.10
C SER A 183 9.22 -32.22 -0.85
N ASP A 184 8.11 -31.51 -0.64
CA ASP A 184 7.84 -30.19 -1.19
C ASP A 184 8.89 -29.16 -0.71
N ILE A 185 9.23 -29.15 0.58
CA ILE A 185 10.27 -28.28 1.12
C ILE A 185 11.66 -28.64 0.59
N ILE A 186 11.96 -29.94 0.49
CA ILE A 186 13.24 -30.40 -0.08
C ILE A 186 13.37 -29.97 -1.53
N PHE A 187 12.30 -30.06 -2.32
CA PHE A 187 12.24 -29.53 -3.68
C PHE A 187 12.50 -28.02 -3.72
N LEU A 188 11.84 -27.23 -2.88
CA LEU A 188 12.02 -25.78 -2.86
C LEU A 188 13.45 -25.37 -2.49
N ALA A 189 14.09 -26.15 -1.62
CA ALA A 189 15.45 -25.93 -1.13
C ALA A 189 16.54 -26.39 -2.12
N ASP A 190 16.28 -27.44 -2.90
CA ASP A 190 17.25 -28.01 -3.84
C ASP A 190 16.56 -28.62 -5.08
N PRO A 191 15.97 -27.78 -5.96
CA PRO A 191 15.10 -28.26 -7.05
C PRO A 191 15.83 -29.16 -8.06
N GLU A 192 17.14 -28.94 -8.24
CA GLU A 192 18.01 -29.68 -9.16
C GLU A 192 18.96 -30.66 -8.44
N GLY A 193 18.92 -30.71 -7.09
CA GLY A 193 19.74 -31.63 -6.29
C GLY A 193 21.23 -31.26 -6.22
N SER A 194 21.61 -30.05 -6.62
CA SER A 194 23.00 -29.59 -6.73
C SER A 194 23.36 -28.42 -5.80
N ILE A 195 22.37 -27.78 -5.18
CA ILE A 195 22.57 -26.54 -4.40
C ILE A 195 23.08 -26.88 -3.00
N MET A 196 22.52 -27.91 -2.37
CA MET A 196 22.75 -28.20 -0.96
C MET A 196 23.94 -29.15 -0.71
N ARG A 197 24.83 -29.32 -1.71
CA ARG A 197 26.07 -30.15 -1.75
C ARG A 197 25.91 -31.66 -1.49
N LEU A 198 25.01 -32.06 -0.61
CA LEU A 198 24.58 -33.45 -0.46
C LEU A 198 23.43 -33.69 -1.45
N GLY A 199 23.76 -34.30 -2.59
CA GLY A 199 22.79 -34.56 -3.64
C GLY A 199 21.62 -35.42 -3.16
N SER A 200 20.41 -34.97 -3.48
CA SER A 200 19.15 -35.67 -3.21
C SER A 200 18.38 -35.83 -4.51
N SER A 201 17.83 -37.03 -4.78
CA SER A 201 16.97 -37.25 -5.94
C SER A 201 15.56 -36.67 -5.75
N ILE A 202 15.21 -36.24 -4.53
CA ILE A 202 13.86 -35.78 -4.19
C ILE A 202 13.49 -34.54 -4.99
N GLY A 203 14.34 -33.51 -5.00
CA GLY A 203 14.06 -32.26 -5.72
C GLY A 203 13.84 -32.46 -7.22
N PRO A 204 14.79 -33.08 -7.94
CA PRO A 204 14.65 -33.35 -9.38
C PRO A 204 13.43 -34.20 -9.74
N GLN A 205 13.02 -35.13 -8.87
CA GLN A 205 11.89 -36.05 -9.13
C GLN A 205 10.55 -35.54 -8.59
N TYR A 206 10.54 -34.44 -7.82
CA TYR A 206 9.31 -33.91 -7.26
C TYR A 206 8.44 -33.26 -8.35
N VAL A 207 7.19 -33.70 -8.42
CA VAL A 207 6.18 -33.26 -9.41
C VAL A 207 4.90 -32.74 -8.76
N GLY A 208 4.85 -32.64 -7.43
CA GLY A 208 3.62 -32.28 -6.71
C GLY A 208 2.61 -33.43 -6.61
N ASN A 209 1.56 -33.20 -5.82
CA ASN A 209 0.44 -34.11 -5.58
C ASN A 209 -0.78 -33.65 -6.39
N GLY A 210 -1.07 -34.32 -7.50
CA GLY A 210 -2.20 -34.01 -8.36
C GLY A 210 -1.90 -32.94 -9.41
N SER A 211 -2.91 -32.64 -10.25
CA SER A 211 -2.73 -31.77 -11.42
C SER A 211 -2.40 -30.32 -11.08
N HIS A 212 -3.02 -29.78 -10.03
CA HIS A 212 -2.82 -28.38 -9.62
C HIS A 212 -1.41 -28.16 -9.06
N GLU A 213 -0.94 -29.02 -8.15
CA GLU A 213 0.44 -28.94 -7.65
C GLU A 213 1.45 -29.20 -8.76
N MET A 214 1.18 -30.09 -9.70
CA MET A 214 2.09 -30.34 -10.84
C MET A 214 2.29 -29.10 -11.71
N ARG A 215 1.24 -28.33 -11.98
CA ARG A 215 1.36 -27.05 -12.68
C ARG A 215 2.18 -26.04 -11.86
N LEU A 216 1.89 -25.93 -10.56
CA LEU A 216 2.61 -25.04 -9.65
C LEU A 216 4.10 -25.40 -9.53
N VAL A 217 4.44 -26.68 -9.43
CA VAL A 217 5.83 -27.18 -9.38
C VAL A 217 6.56 -26.87 -10.68
N GLY A 218 5.91 -27.06 -11.84
CA GLY A 218 6.48 -26.67 -13.13
C GLY A 218 6.84 -25.18 -13.18
N ALA A 219 5.90 -24.31 -12.77
CA ALA A 219 6.13 -22.87 -12.69
C ALA A 219 7.22 -22.51 -11.66
N LEU A 220 7.26 -23.20 -10.51
CA LEU A 220 8.27 -22.99 -9.47
C LEU A 220 9.68 -23.32 -9.94
N ARG A 221 9.88 -24.31 -10.82
CA ARG A 221 11.22 -24.60 -11.36
C ARG A 221 11.80 -23.38 -12.10
N GLU A 222 10.98 -22.73 -12.92
CA GLU A 222 11.39 -21.51 -13.62
C GLU A 222 11.62 -20.34 -12.64
N VAL A 223 10.70 -20.13 -11.70
CA VAL A 223 10.82 -19.05 -10.70
C VAL A 223 12.05 -19.22 -9.81
N LEU A 224 12.33 -20.44 -9.33
CA LEU A 224 13.49 -20.75 -8.48
C LEU A 224 14.82 -20.65 -9.24
N ALA A 225 14.78 -20.76 -10.57
CA ALA A 225 15.90 -20.49 -11.47
C ALA A 225 16.05 -19.00 -11.84
N GLY A 226 15.29 -18.10 -11.20
CA GLY A 226 15.31 -16.66 -11.46
C GLY A 226 14.56 -16.23 -12.72
N GLY A 227 13.77 -17.12 -13.32
CA GLY A 227 12.96 -16.87 -14.50
C GLY A 227 11.66 -16.11 -14.21
N HIS A 228 10.94 -15.81 -15.28
CA HIS A 228 9.66 -15.09 -15.26
C HIS A 228 8.63 -15.85 -16.05
N LEU A 229 7.39 -15.85 -15.58
CA LEU A 229 6.31 -16.60 -16.20
C LEU A 229 5.50 -15.75 -17.18
N GLY A 230 4.82 -16.40 -18.12
CA GLY A 230 3.82 -15.80 -18.99
C GLY A 230 2.52 -15.43 -18.26
N TYR A 231 1.67 -14.65 -18.94
CA TYR A 231 0.38 -14.20 -18.39
C TYR A 231 -0.54 -15.39 -18.06
N GLU A 232 -0.73 -16.31 -19.01
CA GLU A 232 -1.62 -17.46 -18.86
C GLU A 232 -1.12 -18.45 -17.81
N GLU A 233 0.21 -18.60 -17.68
CA GLU A 233 0.83 -19.47 -16.69
C GLU A 233 0.55 -18.98 -15.27
N VAL A 234 0.79 -17.69 -15.00
CA VAL A 234 0.49 -17.10 -13.69
C VAL A 234 -1.01 -17.14 -13.41
N GLN A 235 -1.86 -16.79 -14.39
CA GLN A 235 -3.30 -16.80 -14.19
C GLN A 235 -3.82 -18.22 -13.90
N GLY A 236 -3.36 -19.22 -14.66
CA GLY A 236 -3.72 -20.62 -14.48
C GLY A 236 -3.24 -21.19 -13.15
N VAL A 237 -2.04 -20.82 -12.69
CA VAL A 237 -1.56 -21.19 -11.34
C VAL A 237 -2.44 -20.56 -10.28
N LEU A 238 -2.73 -19.26 -10.34
CA LEU A 238 -3.54 -18.59 -9.32
C LEU A 238 -4.96 -19.16 -9.22
N LYS A 239 -5.60 -19.46 -10.35
CA LYS A 239 -6.95 -20.05 -10.38
C LYS A 239 -6.99 -21.50 -9.88
N ASP A 240 -5.90 -22.24 -10.02
CA ASP A 240 -5.81 -23.64 -9.53
C ASP A 240 -5.60 -23.73 -8.01
N VAL A 241 -4.97 -22.71 -7.41
CA VAL A 241 -4.45 -22.76 -6.03
C VAL A 241 -5.23 -21.89 -5.05
N LEU A 242 -6.17 -21.06 -5.53
CA LEU A 242 -7.00 -20.18 -4.70
C LEU A 242 -8.50 -20.41 -4.98
N PRO A 243 -9.38 -20.23 -3.98
CA PRO A 243 -9.11 -19.81 -2.60
C PRO A 243 -8.37 -20.88 -1.77
N LEU A 244 -7.75 -20.45 -0.67
CA LEU A 244 -7.29 -21.37 0.38
C LEU A 244 -8.50 -21.80 1.23
N LEU A 245 -8.76 -23.10 1.27
CA LEU A 245 -9.86 -23.78 1.98
C LEU A 245 -9.29 -24.67 3.10
N GLU A 246 -10.08 -24.94 4.15
CA GLU A 246 -9.64 -25.71 5.33
C GLU A 246 -9.13 -27.14 5.02
N HIS A 247 -9.40 -27.66 3.82
CA HIS A 247 -8.89 -28.93 3.28
C HIS A 247 -8.19 -28.70 1.94
N ASP A 248 -7.22 -27.79 1.92
CA ASP A 248 -6.53 -27.35 0.71
C ASP A 248 -5.95 -28.49 -0.13
N THR A 249 -6.17 -28.37 -1.44
CA THR A 249 -5.65 -29.27 -2.47
C THR A 249 -4.18 -29.00 -2.83
N VAL A 250 -3.60 -27.89 -2.35
CA VAL A 250 -2.26 -27.41 -2.75
C VAL A 250 -1.45 -27.01 -1.51
N SER A 251 -0.19 -27.39 -1.47
CA SER A 251 0.71 -27.10 -0.35
C SER A 251 0.98 -25.60 -0.20
N GLU A 252 0.69 -25.08 0.99
CA GLU A 252 1.03 -23.70 1.40
C GLU A 252 2.50 -23.34 1.19
N SER A 253 3.41 -24.33 1.28
CA SER A 253 4.84 -24.08 1.09
C SER A 253 5.17 -23.76 -0.37
N LEU A 254 4.53 -24.46 -1.31
CA LEU A 254 4.70 -24.23 -2.75
C LEU A 254 4.11 -22.88 -3.14
N LEU A 255 2.91 -22.56 -2.63
CA LEU A 255 2.28 -21.27 -2.94
C LEU A 255 3.06 -20.10 -2.33
N SER A 256 3.53 -20.21 -1.08
CA SER A 256 4.32 -19.14 -0.47
C SER A 256 5.67 -18.95 -1.17
N ALA A 257 6.30 -20.04 -1.61
CA ALA A 257 7.51 -20.01 -2.43
C ALA A 257 7.26 -19.33 -3.78
N PHE A 258 6.13 -19.58 -4.43
CA PHE A 258 5.77 -18.98 -5.70
C PHE A 258 5.60 -17.46 -5.57
N LEU A 259 4.82 -17.02 -4.59
CA LEU A 259 4.59 -15.59 -4.32
C LEU A 259 5.87 -14.84 -3.97
N ILE A 260 6.74 -15.43 -3.15
CA ILE A 260 8.01 -14.81 -2.75
C ILE A 260 9.06 -14.91 -3.85
N GLY A 261 9.10 -16.00 -4.59
CA GLY A 261 10.03 -16.17 -5.70
C GLY A 261 9.82 -15.13 -6.79
N GLN A 262 8.58 -14.93 -7.25
CA GLN A 262 8.28 -13.89 -8.25
C GLN A 262 8.60 -12.48 -7.73
N ARG A 263 8.31 -12.20 -6.45
CA ARG A 263 8.74 -10.94 -5.82
C ARG A 263 10.25 -10.76 -5.88
N MET A 264 11.01 -11.80 -5.57
CA MET A 264 12.47 -11.76 -5.53
C MET A 264 13.08 -11.59 -6.91
N ASN A 265 12.47 -12.18 -7.95
CA ASN A 265 12.89 -12.01 -9.34
C ASN A 265 12.53 -10.63 -9.92
N ARG A 266 11.67 -9.86 -9.23
CA ARG A 266 11.03 -8.61 -9.68
C ARG A 266 9.99 -8.88 -10.76
N GLU A 267 8.74 -8.65 -10.42
CA GLU A 267 7.63 -8.99 -11.28
C GLU A 267 7.68 -8.24 -12.61
N THR A 268 7.41 -8.94 -13.71
CA THR A 268 7.26 -8.35 -15.03
C THR A 268 5.84 -7.80 -15.23
N ASP A 269 5.66 -6.92 -16.21
CA ASP A 269 4.34 -6.37 -16.58
C ASP A 269 3.31 -7.46 -16.90
N ARG A 270 3.74 -8.55 -17.55
CA ARG A 270 2.86 -9.68 -17.89
C ARG A 270 2.41 -10.46 -16.65
N GLU A 271 3.30 -10.67 -15.68
CA GLU A 271 2.99 -11.33 -14.41
C GLU A 271 2.06 -10.45 -13.57
N LEU A 272 2.37 -9.16 -13.43
CA LEU A 272 1.51 -8.21 -12.72
C LEU A 272 0.13 -8.11 -13.37
N LYS A 273 0.04 -8.11 -14.70
CA LYS A 273 -1.24 -8.15 -15.41
C LYS A 273 -2.02 -9.43 -15.06
N ALA A 274 -1.37 -10.59 -14.99
CA ALA A 274 -2.02 -11.85 -14.61
C ALA A 274 -2.57 -11.79 -13.18
N TYR A 275 -1.76 -11.36 -12.21
CA TYR A 275 -2.21 -11.14 -10.84
C TYR A 275 -3.38 -10.16 -10.73
N CYS A 276 -3.38 -9.10 -11.55
CA CYS A 276 -4.42 -8.08 -11.52
C CYS A 276 -5.78 -8.60 -12.01
N LEU A 277 -5.77 -9.42 -13.09
CA LEU A 277 -6.97 -9.83 -13.81
C LEU A 277 -7.45 -11.25 -13.47
N ALA A 278 -6.67 -12.03 -12.71
CA ALA A 278 -6.93 -13.45 -12.48
C ALA A 278 -8.32 -13.74 -11.89
N PHE A 279 -8.85 -12.84 -11.05
CA PHE A 279 -10.11 -13.05 -10.34
C PHE A 279 -11.20 -12.06 -10.75
N ASP A 280 -11.10 -11.46 -11.94
CA ASP A 280 -12.09 -10.48 -12.40
C ASP A 280 -13.50 -11.07 -12.54
N ASP A 281 -13.57 -12.35 -12.89
CA ASP A 281 -14.79 -13.13 -13.11
C ASP A 281 -15.25 -13.94 -11.89
N GLU A 282 -14.56 -13.84 -10.74
CA GLU A 282 -14.81 -14.68 -9.55
C GLU A 282 -16.26 -14.60 -9.03
N LEU A 283 -16.87 -13.41 -9.09
CA LEU A 283 -18.25 -13.17 -8.63
C LEU A 283 -19.23 -12.93 -9.79
N GLY A 284 -18.83 -13.29 -11.01
CA GLY A 284 -19.59 -12.99 -12.23
C GLY A 284 -19.34 -11.58 -12.77
N PRO A 285 -20.24 -11.06 -13.64
CA PRO A 285 -20.07 -9.78 -14.29
C PRO A 285 -19.99 -8.60 -13.31
N VAL A 286 -19.07 -7.68 -13.56
CA VAL A 286 -18.89 -6.47 -12.75
C VAL A 286 -20.13 -5.56 -12.85
N PRO A 287 -20.75 -5.15 -11.73
CA PRO A 287 -21.86 -4.19 -11.74
C PRO A 287 -21.47 -2.86 -12.38
N ILE A 288 -22.41 -2.22 -13.09
CA ILE A 288 -22.21 -0.92 -13.74
C ILE A 288 -23.13 0.10 -13.08
N ALA A 289 -22.57 1.10 -12.42
CA ALA A 289 -23.27 2.21 -11.79
C ALA A 289 -23.60 3.33 -12.79
N ASP A 290 -24.81 3.85 -12.72
CA ASP A 290 -25.25 4.99 -13.51
C ASP A 290 -24.78 6.32 -12.89
N VAL A 291 -23.50 6.62 -13.09
CA VAL A 291 -22.85 7.83 -12.57
C VAL A 291 -21.99 8.48 -13.65
N ARG A 292 -21.95 9.82 -13.65
CA ARG A 292 -21.20 10.59 -14.67
C ARG A 292 -19.69 10.34 -14.65
N SER A 293 -19.17 10.00 -13.48
CA SER A 293 -17.76 9.68 -13.27
C SER A 293 -17.59 8.82 -12.03
N LEU A 294 -16.59 7.95 -12.04
CA LEU A 294 -16.22 7.09 -10.92
C LEU A 294 -14.71 7.03 -10.77
N THR A 295 -14.22 7.45 -9.61
CA THR A 295 -12.80 7.35 -9.25
C THR A 295 -12.58 6.20 -8.27
N HIS A 296 -11.74 5.25 -8.66
CA HIS A 296 -11.34 4.11 -7.85
C HIS A 296 -10.11 4.47 -7.01
N TYR A 297 -10.21 4.31 -5.68
CA TYR A 297 -9.13 4.61 -4.75
C TYR A 297 -8.51 3.32 -4.19
N GLY A 298 -7.31 3.02 -4.70
CA GLY A 298 -6.50 1.88 -4.30
C GLY A 298 -5.37 2.26 -3.34
N GLU A 299 -5.73 2.37 -2.07
CA GLU A 299 -4.74 2.53 -0.99
C GLU A 299 -3.92 1.24 -0.79
N PRO A 300 -2.70 1.29 -0.21
CA PRO A 300 -2.03 0.08 0.25
C PRO A 300 -2.87 -0.64 1.31
N TYR A 301 -3.23 -1.90 1.03
CA TYR A 301 -4.14 -2.66 1.90
C TYR A 301 -3.53 -2.95 3.28
N ASP A 302 -2.20 -2.97 3.40
CA ASP A 302 -1.50 -3.11 4.69
C ASP A 302 -1.56 -1.85 5.57
N GLY A 303 -2.21 -0.79 5.10
CA GLY A 303 -2.55 0.41 5.86
C GLY A 303 -1.36 1.31 6.21
N ASN A 304 -1.68 2.40 6.91
CA ASN A 304 -0.69 3.35 7.44
C ASN A 304 -0.56 3.22 8.95
N THR A 305 0.65 3.44 9.46
CA THR A 305 0.96 3.24 10.87
C THR A 305 1.19 4.55 11.60
N ARG A 306 1.60 5.61 10.91
CA ARG A 306 2.06 6.84 11.56
C ARG A 306 1.17 8.04 11.31
N PHE A 307 0.67 8.19 10.09
CA PHE A 307 0.11 9.46 9.62
C PHE A 307 -1.40 9.38 9.37
N PHE A 308 -2.07 10.53 9.48
CA PHE A 308 -3.48 10.73 9.14
C PHE A 308 -3.81 10.29 7.71
N ARG A 309 -4.93 9.57 7.55
CA ARG A 309 -5.40 9.06 6.25
C ARG A 309 -6.63 9.85 5.82
N SER A 310 -6.48 10.65 4.78
CA SER A 310 -7.54 11.57 4.34
C SER A 310 -8.51 10.95 3.32
N THR A 311 -8.19 9.81 2.72
CA THR A 311 -8.87 9.27 1.52
C THR A 311 -10.37 9.04 1.71
N LEU A 312 -10.78 8.51 2.87
CA LEU A 312 -12.20 8.33 3.21
C LEU A 312 -12.98 9.65 3.24
N PHE A 313 -12.37 10.70 3.81
CA PHE A 313 -12.99 12.03 3.90
C PHE A 313 -12.95 12.77 2.56
N VAL A 314 -11.90 12.55 1.76
CA VAL A 314 -11.81 13.05 0.37
C VAL A 314 -12.95 12.50 -0.47
N ALA A 315 -13.32 11.23 -0.32
CA ALA A 315 -14.46 10.64 -1.03
C ALA A 315 -15.79 11.32 -0.68
N ALA A 316 -16.01 11.62 0.60
CA ALA A 316 -17.19 12.36 1.05
C ALA A 316 -17.22 13.81 0.52
N VAL A 317 -16.07 14.47 0.39
CA VAL A 317 -15.97 15.80 -0.24
C VAL A 317 -16.29 15.72 -1.73
N ARG A 318 -15.75 14.74 -2.44
CA ARG A 318 -15.97 14.54 -3.88
C ARG A 318 -17.43 14.28 -4.25
N SER A 319 -18.16 13.55 -3.39
CA SER A 319 -19.57 13.28 -3.63
C SER A 319 -20.48 14.51 -3.47
N CYS A 320 -20.00 15.62 -2.92
CA CYS A 320 -20.75 16.89 -2.85
C CYS A 320 -20.90 17.58 -4.21
N TYR A 321 -20.03 17.29 -5.17
CA TYR A 321 -20.07 17.84 -6.52
C TYR A 321 -20.16 16.73 -7.58
N ASN A 322 -20.82 15.62 -7.24
CA ASN A 322 -21.16 14.51 -8.13
C ASN A 322 -19.96 13.79 -8.77
N GLU A 323 -18.78 13.82 -8.13
CA GLU A 323 -17.66 12.95 -8.50
C GLU A 323 -17.72 11.68 -7.63
N ALA A 324 -18.28 10.59 -8.17
CA ALA A 324 -18.44 9.37 -7.38
C ALA A 324 -17.09 8.72 -7.08
N SER A 325 -16.96 8.13 -5.89
CA SER A 325 -15.70 7.52 -5.44
C SER A 325 -15.94 6.11 -4.93
N LEU A 326 -15.23 5.13 -5.47
CA LEU A 326 -15.19 3.77 -4.96
C LEU A 326 -13.86 3.53 -4.24
N LEU A 327 -13.92 3.41 -2.92
CA LEU A 327 -12.81 3.00 -2.10
C LEU A 327 -12.81 1.48 -1.97
N HIS A 328 -11.64 0.88 -1.97
CA HIS A 328 -11.52 -0.55 -1.74
C HIS A 328 -10.29 -0.87 -0.90
N GLY A 329 -10.39 -1.93 -0.12
CA GLY A 329 -9.36 -2.27 0.86
C GLY A 329 -9.66 -3.59 1.57
N VAL A 330 -9.24 -3.67 2.83
CA VAL A 330 -9.43 -4.83 3.68
C VAL A 330 -9.49 -4.41 5.16
N ASP A 331 -10.01 -5.27 6.03
CA ASP A 331 -10.11 -5.04 7.46
C ASP A 331 -8.77 -5.08 8.18
N TRP A 332 -7.88 -5.97 7.75
CA TRP A 332 -6.52 -6.02 8.26
C TRP A 332 -5.60 -6.74 7.27
N MET A 333 -4.36 -6.27 7.11
CA MET A 333 -3.40 -6.90 6.22
C MET A 333 -1.95 -6.73 6.69
N PRO A 334 -1.15 -7.81 6.69
CA PRO A 334 0.29 -7.75 6.94
C PRO A 334 1.04 -7.15 5.75
N PRO A 335 2.32 -6.74 5.92
CA PRO A 335 3.13 -6.91 7.12
C PRO A 335 3.08 -5.75 8.11
N LYS A 336 2.46 -4.62 7.73
CA LYS A 336 2.34 -3.47 8.61
C LYS A 336 1.21 -3.63 9.62
N GLY A 337 0.06 -4.17 9.19
CA GLY A 337 -1.17 -4.15 9.98
C GLY A 337 -1.51 -2.72 10.42
N GLY A 338 -1.46 -1.76 9.49
CA GLY A 338 -1.76 -0.34 9.74
C GLY A 338 -3.27 -0.05 9.75
N ILE A 339 -3.63 1.22 9.89
CA ILE A 339 -5.02 1.69 9.80
C ILE A 339 -5.49 1.57 8.34
N THR A 340 -6.68 1.00 8.14
CA THR A 340 -7.37 0.93 6.84
C THR A 340 -8.71 1.68 6.88
N GLU A 341 -9.29 1.95 5.72
CA GLU A 341 -10.61 2.57 5.58
C GLU A 341 -11.71 1.69 6.19
N GLU A 342 -11.62 0.36 6.07
CA GLU A 342 -12.60 -0.56 6.68
C GLU A 342 -12.60 -0.45 8.20
N GLN A 343 -11.43 -0.34 8.83
CA GLN A 343 -11.32 -0.20 10.28
C GLN A 343 -11.98 1.10 10.75
N MET A 344 -11.77 2.21 10.03
CA MET A 344 -12.40 3.48 10.35
C MET A 344 -13.92 3.40 10.19
N LEU A 345 -14.40 2.80 9.09
CA LEU A 345 -15.82 2.61 8.84
C LEU A 345 -16.49 1.69 9.87
N LYS A 346 -15.88 0.55 10.21
CA LYS A 346 -16.36 -0.35 11.26
C LYS A 346 -16.42 0.35 12.62
N PHE A 347 -15.38 1.12 12.98
CA PHE A 347 -15.36 1.88 14.23
C PHE A 347 -16.50 2.91 14.31
N MET A 348 -16.81 3.55 13.19
CA MET A 348 -17.93 4.49 13.08
C MET A 348 -19.30 3.83 12.96
N GLY A 349 -19.35 2.50 12.98
CA GLY A 349 -20.57 1.73 12.85
C GLY A 349 -21.16 1.81 11.44
N ALA A 350 -20.37 1.71 10.37
CA ALA A 350 -20.87 1.47 9.02
C ALA A 350 -20.99 -0.05 8.75
N ASN A 351 -21.92 -0.45 7.88
CA ASN A 351 -21.87 -1.80 7.32
C ASN A 351 -20.74 -1.87 6.28
N THR A 352 -19.82 -2.81 6.45
CA THR A 352 -18.69 -3.07 5.52
C THR A 352 -18.78 -4.45 4.86
N CYS A 353 -19.80 -5.24 5.20
CA CYS A 353 -20.18 -6.47 4.52
C CYS A 353 -21.12 -6.12 3.36
N ILE A 354 -20.59 -5.38 2.39
CA ILE A 354 -21.32 -4.85 1.24
C ILE A 354 -20.76 -5.47 -0.03
N THR A 355 -21.64 -6.11 -0.79
CA THR A 355 -21.30 -6.68 -2.10
C THR A 355 -21.03 -5.58 -3.13
N PRO A 356 -20.29 -5.87 -4.21
CA PRO A 356 -20.12 -4.91 -5.31
C PRO A 356 -21.45 -4.37 -5.88
N LEU A 357 -22.51 -5.18 -5.89
CA LEU A 357 -23.84 -4.76 -6.36
C LEU A 357 -24.50 -3.77 -5.38
N GLN A 358 -24.37 -3.97 -4.07
CA GLN A 358 -24.85 -3.01 -3.08
C GLN A 358 -24.01 -1.72 -3.08
N ALA A 359 -22.70 -1.82 -3.36
CA ALA A 359 -21.84 -0.66 -3.53
C ALA A 359 -22.26 0.20 -4.73
N LYS A 360 -22.70 -0.42 -5.84
CA LYS A 360 -23.35 0.30 -6.96
C LYS A 360 -24.53 1.16 -6.45
N THR A 361 -25.41 0.60 -5.62
CA THR A 361 -26.56 1.35 -5.05
C THR A 361 -26.12 2.58 -4.26
N LEU A 362 -25.03 2.49 -3.48
CA LEU A 362 -24.50 3.63 -2.72
C LEU A 362 -23.83 4.69 -3.60
N LEU A 363 -23.21 4.27 -4.71
CA LEU A 363 -22.63 5.19 -5.69
C LEU A 363 -23.71 6.00 -6.41
N GLU A 364 -24.85 5.38 -6.72
CA GLU A 364 -26.00 6.02 -7.38
C GLU A 364 -26.87 6.85 -6.42
N ASP A 365 -26.76 6.63 -5.11
CA ASP A 365 -27.55 7.36 -4.11
C ASP A 365 -27.10 8.81 -4.01
N GLU A 366 -27.98 9.73 -4.43
CA GLU A 366 -27.74 11.17 -4.42
C GLU A 366 -27.43 11.75 -3.05
N ALA A 367 -27.77 11.08 -1.94
CA ALA A 367 -27.44 11.49 -0.58
C ALA A 367 -26.03 11.06 -0.16
N VAL A 368 -25.42 10.11 -0.88
CA VAL A 368 -24.16 9.44 -0.53
C VAL A 368 -23.06 9.69 -1.57
N GLY A 369 -23.20 9.14 -2.78
CA GLY A 369 -22.28 9.31 -3.91
C GLY A 369 -20.86 8.74 -3.73
N PHE A 370 -20.62 7.87 -2.75
CA PHE A 370 -19.37 7.11 -2.62
C PHE A 370 -19.65 5.74 -1.97
N ALA A 371 -18.76 4.77 -2.19
CA ALA A 371 -18.87 3.44 -1.60
C ALA A 371 -17.52 2.90 -1.15
N TYR A 372 -17.56 2.00 -0.16
CA TYR A 372 -16.42 1.17 0.23
C TYR A 372 -16.72 -0.30 -0.03
N VAL A 373 -15.76 -1.02 -0.62
CA VAL A 373 -15.86 -2.47 -0.86
C VAL A 373 -14.64 -3.17 -0.25
N SER A 374 -14.89 -4.12 0.65
CA SER A 374 -13.85 -4.97 1.22
C SER A 374 -13.41 -6.04 0.22
N GLN A 375 -12.12 -6.37 0.22
CA GLN A 375 -11.57 -7.52 -0.51
C GLN A 375 -12.27 -8.82 -0.13
N ARG A 376 -12.74 -8.94 1.12
CA ARG A 376 -13.53 -10.08 1.59
C ARG A 376 -14.80 -10.29 0.75
N GLU A 377 -15.48 -9.21 0.40
CA GLU A 377 -16.77 -9.24 -0.32
C GLU A 377 -16.59 -9.26 -1.84
N ALA A 378 -15.46 -8.75 -2.34
CA ALA A 378 -15.20 -8.65 -3.77
C ALA A 378 -14.32 -9.78 -4.34
N ARG A 379 -13.37 -10.28 -3.56
CA ARG A 379 -12.34 -11.24 -4.00
C ARG A 379 -11.96 -12.23 -2.89
N PRO A 380 -12.88 -13.12 -2.47
CA PRO A 380 -12.63 -14.06 -1.37
C PRO A 380 -11.38 -14.94 -1.60
N SER A 381 -11.06 -15.28 -2.84
CA SER A 381 -9.83 -16.01 -3.20
C SER A 381 -8.55 -15.25 -2.87
N LEU A 382 -8.55 -13.93 -2.98
CA LEU A 382 -7.41 -13.10 -2.57
C LEU A 382 -7.42 -12.83 -1.06
N TYR A 383 -8.61 -12.72 -0.47
CA TYR A 383 -8.77 -12.52 0.97
C TYR A 383 -8.26 -13.72 1.78
N SER A 384 -8.41 -14.96 1.28
CA SER A 384 -7.93 -16.17 1.97
C SER A 384 -6.41 -16.21 2.19
N LEU A 385 -5.64 -15.32 1.56
CA LEU A 385 -4.18 -15.24 1.68
C LEU A 385 -3.68 -14.44 2.88
N ILE A 386 -4.54 -13.83 3.69
CA ILE A 386 -4.11 -12.93 4.79
C ILE A 386 -3.14 -13.62 5.76
N GLU A 387 -3.48 -14.81 6.26
CA GLU A 387 -2.61 -15.54 7.18
C GLU A 387 -1.28 -15.87 6.50
N MET A 388 -1.29 -16.47 5.31
CA MET A 388 -0.07 -16.76 4.55
C MET A 388 0.80 -15.50 4.37
N ARG A 389 0.19 -14.36 4.04
CA ARG A 389 0.89 -13.07 3.88
C ARG A 389 1.55 -12.59 5.18
N GLU A 390 1.03 -12.98 6.33
CA GLU A 390 1.67 -12.70 7.63
C GLU A 390 2.92 -13.56 7.80
N HIS A 391 2.81 -14.85 7.49
CA HIS A 391 3.89 -15.82 7.57
C HIS A 391 5.02 -15.59 6.55
N ILE A 392 4.74 -15.01 5.37
CA ILE A 392 5.81 -14.65 4.42
C ILE A 392 6.51 -13.32 4.75
N LYS A 393 5.92 -12.46 5.60
CA LYS A 393 6.39 -11.12 6.03
C LYS A 393 6.57 -10.05 4.95
N LYS A 394 6.67 -10.44 3.68
CA LYS A 394 6.94 -9.54 2.56
C LYS A 394 5.68 -9.33 1.74
N ARG A 395 5.60 -8.19 1.06
CA ARG A 395 4.49 -7.87 0.17
C ARG A 395 4.60 -8.73 -1.10
N PRO A 396 3.70 -9.67 -1.39
CA PRO A 396 3.75 -10.44 -2.64
C PRO A 396 3.37 -9.57 -3.85
N PRO A 397 3.48 -10.07 -5.10
CA PRO A 397 3.02 -9.37 -6.31
C PRO A 397 1.61 -8.77 -6.18
N LEU A 398 0.71 -9.51 -5.51
CA LEU A 398 -0.67 -9.10 -5.21
C LEU A 398 -0.77 -7.73 -4.53
N ALA A 399 0.20 -7.37 -3.68
CA ALA A 399 0.18 -6.09 -2.97
C ALA A 399 0.32 -4.87 -3.91
N THR A 400 0.84 -5.08 -5.12
CA THR A 400 0.90 -4.06 -6.16
C THR A 400 -0.44 -4.00 -6.91
N THR A 401 -1.01 -5.15 -7.27
CA THR A 401 -2.16 -5.26 -8.17
C THR A 401 -3.51 -5.06 -7.47
N GLU A 402 -3.61 -5.33 -6.17
CA GLU A 402 -4.83 -5.13 -5.37
C GLU A 402 -5.25 -3.65 -5.27
N LYS A 403 -4.35 -2.73 -5.60
CA LYS A 403 -4.60 -1.28 -5.69
C LYS A 403 -5.25 -0.83 -7.00
N VAL A 404 -5.35 -1.70 -8.01
CA VAL A 404 -5.82 -1.33 -9.36
C VAL A 404 -7.01 -2.22 -9.76
N GLN A 405 -8.12 -2.08 -9.03
CA GLN A 405 -9.29 -2.95 -9.12
C GLN A 405 -10.56 -2.19 -9.55
N GLN A 406 -11.40 -2.82 -10.39
CA GLN A 406 -12.71 -2.30 -10.80
C GLN A 406 -13.82 -3.20 -10.26
N PHE A 407 -14.14 -3.08 -8.98
CA PHE A 407 -15.22 -3.87 -8.39
C PHE A 407 -16.62 -3.38 -8.82
N VAL A 408 -16.76 -2.11 -9.20
CA VAL A 408 -17.95 -1.53 -9.84
C VAL A 408 -17.46 -0.63 -10.97
N ARG A 409 -18.10 -0.66 -12.13
CA ARG A 409 -17.80 0.23 -13.25
C ARG A 409 -18.80 1.38 -13.34
N ALA A 410 -18.53 2.39 -14.15
CA ALA A 410 -19.48 3.48 -14.41
C ALA A 410 -19.99 3.50 -15.85
N THR A 411 -21.18 4.06 -16.05
CA THR A 411 -21.68 4.47 -17.38
C THR A 411 -20.88 5.66 -17.94
N GLY A 412 -20.35 6.50 -17.06
CA GLY A 412 -19.52 7.66 -17.40
C GLY A 412 -18.00 7.42 -17.35
N LYS A 413 -17.25 8.48 -17.03
CA LYS A 413 -15.78 8.45 -17.03
C LYS A 413 -15.22 7.70 -15.82
N GLU A 414 -14.48 6.63 -16.06
CA GLU A 414 -13.73 5.91 -15.01
C GLU A 414 -12.31 6.46 -14.84
N ALA A 415 -11.87 6.60 -13.59
CA ALA A 415 -10.50 6.98 -13.24
C ALA A 415 -9.95 6.16 -12.06
N MET A 416 -8.63 6.05 -11.93
CA MET A 416 -7.98 5.32 -10.84
C MET A 416 -6.92 6.16 -10.13
N VAL A 417 -6.82 6.00 -8.81
CA VAL A 417 -5.77 6.61 -7.99
C VAL A 417 -5.12 5.54 -7.13
N ALA A 418 -3.79 5.43 -7.19
CA ALA A 418 -3.04 4.46 -6.39
C ALA A 418 -1.79 5.08 -5.76
N GLY A 419 -1.44 4.60 -4.57
CA GLY A 419 -0.23 5.00 -3.86
C GLY A 419 0.96 4.10 -4.22
N PHE A 420 2.18 4.64 -4.20
CA PHE A 420 3.40 3.82 -4.29
C PHE A 420 4.51 4.31 -3.36
N TYR A 421 5.41 3.39 -2.99
CA TYR A 421 6.47 3.66 -2.02
C TYR A 421 7.87 3.61 -2.65
N HIS A 422 8.16 2.54 -3.39
CA HIS A 422 9.42 2.37 -4.09
C HIS A 422 9.31 2.91 -5.51
N GLU A 423 10.33 3.65 -5.93
CA GLU A 423 10.50 4.08 -7.32
C GLU A 423 10.57 2.87 -8.26
N GLY A 424 10.05 3.05 -9.47
CA GLY A 424 9.87 2.00 -10.48
C GLY A 424 8.52 1.29 -10.41
N TYR A 425 7.66 1.59 -9.42
CA TYR A 425 6.29 1.04 -9.36
C TYR A 425 5.23 2.00 -9.94
N GLU A 426 5.60 3.25 -10.25
CA GLU A 426 4.73 4.20 -10.94
C GLU A 426 4.27 3.66 -12.30
N GLU A 427 5.21 3.21 -13.14
CA GLU A 427 4.88 2.77 -14.50
C GLU A 427 4.10 1.45 -14.52
N PRO A 428 4.44 0.40 -13.74
CA PRO A 428 3.60 -0.80 -13.66
C PRO A 428 2.17 -0.52 -13.22
N LEU A 429 1.96 0.38 -12.25
CA LEU A 429 0.61 0.76 -11.81
C LEU A 429 -0.15 1.50 -12.92
N LEU A 430 0.48 2.46 -13.60
CA LEU A 430 -0.15 3.17 -14.72
C LEU A 430 -0.42 2.24 -15.91
N MET A 431 0.48 1.31 -16.19
CA MET A 431 0.28 0.24 -17.19
C MET A 431 -0.96 -0.59 -16.84
N LEU A 432 -1.11 -1.04 -15.59
CA LEU A 432 -2.31 -1.78 -15.16
C LEU A 432 -3.58 -0.94 -15.30
N MET A 433 -3.55 0.34 -14.94
CA MET A 433 -4.69 1.26 -15.13
C MET A 433 -5.05 1.38 -16.62
N ARG A 434 -4.08 1.53 -17.52
CA ARG A 434 -4.35 1.54 -18.97
C ARG A 434 -4.95 0.21 -19.45
N ARG A 435 -4.49 -0.92 -18.93
CA ARG A 435 -5.05 -2.26 -19.23
C ARG A 435 -6.46 -2.47 -18.69
N ARG A 436 -6.84 -1.78 -17.60
CA ARG A 436 -8.22 -1.71 -17.09
C ARG A 436 -9.14 -0.85 -17.97
N GLY A 437 -8.57 -0.08 -18.90
CA GLY A 437 -9.35 0.73 -19.83
C GLY A 437 -9.95 1.99 -19.21
N VAL A 438 -9.44 2.44 -18.06
CA VAL A 438 -9.90 3.71 -17.46
C VAL A 438 -9.47 4.92 -18.30
N HIS A 439 -10.22 6.01 -18.16
CA HIS A 439 -10.01 7.24 -18.92
C HIS A 439 -8.86 8.07 -18.36
N ALA A 440 -8.61 7.98 -17.05
CA ALA A 440 -7.51 8.65 -16.38
C ALA A 440 -6.92 7.78 -15.26
N GLY A 441 -5.62 7.90 -15.03
CA GLY A 441 -4.91 7.21 -13.96
C GLY A 441 -3.94 8.16 -13.28
N LEU A 442 -3.86 8.08 -11.95
CA LEU A 442 -2.97 8.88 -11.12
C LEU A 442 -2.26 7.97 -10.12
N VAL A 443 -0.93 8.05 -10.08
CA VAL A 443 -0.11 7.43 -9.05
C VAL A 443 0.57 8.50 -8.22
N VAL A 444 0.51 8.35 -6.90
CA VAL A 444 1.04 9.33 -5.95
C VAL A 444 2.06 8.67 -5.03
N LYS A 445 3.21 9.33 -4.85
CA LYS A 445 4.17 8.98 -3.82
C LYS A 445 3.84 9.70 -2.52
N GLY A 446 2.93 9.13 -1.74
CA GLY A 446 2.57 9.65 -0.41
C GLY A 446 3.41 9.05 0.72
N GLU A 447 3.20 9.57 1.93
CA GLU A 447 3.83 9.05 3.14
C GLU A 447 3.43 7.58 3.37
N GLU A 448 4.42 6.73 3.65
CA GLU A 448 4.26 5.27 3.82
C GLU A 448 3.70 4.52 2.61
N GLY A 449 3.71 5.15 1.44
CA GLY A 449 3.16 4.62 0.19
C GLY A 449 1.67 4.86 0.00
N ALA A 450 1.04 5.68 0.85
CA ALA A 450 -0.34 6.11 0.66
C ALA A 450 -0.50 6.95 -0.61
N LEU A 451 -1.74 7.16 -1.03
CA LEU A 451 -2.05 7.98 -2.21
C LEU A 451 -2.29 9.46 -1.90
N SER A 452 -2.17 9.89 -0.64
CA SER A 452 -2.40 11.29 -0.28
C SER A 452 -1.14 12.16 -0.40
N MET A 453 -1.30 13.32 -1.02
CA MET A 453 -0.38 14.45 -1.00
C MET A 453 -0.35 15.13 0.38
N THR A 454 0.72 15.86 0.68
CA THR A 454 1.03 16.45 1.99
C THR A 454 1.43 17.92 1.88
N MET A 455 1.37 18.67 2.99
CA MET A 455 1.85 20.07 3.05
C MET A 455 3.35 20.18 3.33
N LYS A 456 4.09 19.06 3.29
CA LYS A 456 5.52 19.08 3.58
C LYS A 456 6.26 19.79 2.47
N MET A 457 7.09 20.75 2.85
CA MET A 457 8.11 21.26 1.94
C MET A 457 9.02 20.13 1.48
N ARG A 458 9.43 20.22 0.22
CA ARG A 458 10.43 19.32 -0.34
C ARG A 458 11.70 19.40 0.51
N SER A 459 12.16 18.23 0.99
CA SER A 459 13.46 18.16 1.65
C SER A 459 14.59 18.46 0.65
N ILE A 460 15.34 19.52 0.92
CA ILE A 460 16.50 19.95 0.11
C ILE A 460 17.60 18.88 0.09
N ASN A 461 17.63 18.01 1.11
CA ASN A 461 18.65 16.96 1.29
C ASN A 461 18.23 15.59 0.73
N ALA A 462 17.06 15.46 0.11
CA ALA A 462 16.62 14.23 -0.53
C ALA A 462 17.39 14.01 -1.84
N SER A 463 18.57 13.40 -1.73
CA SER A 463 19.50 13.20 -2.85
C SER A 463 19.24 11.93 -3.66
N LYS A 464 18.32 11.04 -3.23
CA LYS A 464 18.03 9.78 -3.93
C LYS A 464 16.53 9.47 -4.01
N GLY A 465 16.09 9.29 -5.25
CA GLY A 465 14.78 8.82 -5.66
C GLY A 465 13.66 9.86 -5.64
N LEU A 466 12.47 9.44 -6.08
CA LEU A 466 11.30 10.32 -6.18
C LEU A 466 10.88 10.88 -4.80
N PRO A 467 10.57 12.18 -4.66
CA PRO A 467 10.16 12.75 -3.37
C PRO A 467 8.70 12.43 -3.03
N VAL A 468 8.33 12.65 -1.76
CA VAL A 468 6.90 12.72 -1.36
C VAL A 468 6.21 13.83 -2.17
N ASN A 469 4.93 13.64 -2.49
CA ASN A 469 4.11 14.46 -3.40
C ASN A 469 4.47 14.35 -4.89
N TYR A 470 5.40 13.46 -5.26
CA TYR A 470 5.56 13.12 -6.68
C TYR A 470 4.28 12.44 -7.20
N CYS A 471 3.77 12.96 -8.30
CA CYS A 471 2.59 12.49 -8.98
C CYS A 471 2.94 12.17 -10.44
N SER A 472 2.42 11.06 -10.96
CA SER A 472 2.48 10.74 -12.37
C SER A 472 1.15 10.15 -12.81
N GLY A 473 0.77 10.34 -14.06
CA GLY A 473 -0.54 9.93 -14.52
C GLY A 473 -0.74 10.04 -16.01
N PHE A 474 -1.95 9.69 -16.41
CA PHE A 474 -2.45 9.93 -17.75
C PHE A 474 -3.92 10.35 -17.70
N ARG A 475 -4.38 11.05 -18.74
CA ARG A 475 -5.79 11.36 -18.97
C ARG A 475 -6.11 11.31 -20.45
N SER A 476 -7.33 10.87 -20.77
CA SER A 476 -7.80 10.78 -22.17
C SER A 476 -8.05 12.18 -22.73
N LEU A 477 -7.58 12.41 -23.95
CA LEU A 477 -7.86 13.64 -24.70
C LEU A 477 -9.21 13.52 -25.38
N ASN A 478 -9.97 14.61 -25.43
CA ASN A 478 -11.24 14.68 -26.18
C ASN A 478 -11.05 14.72 -27.71
N THR A 479 -9.82 14.53 -28.22
CA THR A 479 -9.49 14.61 -29.66
C THR A 479 -9.37 13.20 -30.23
N PRO A 480 -9.93 12.90 -31.42
CA PRO A 480 -9.77 11.59 -32.04
C PRO A 480 -8.28 11.25 -32.23
N PRO A 481 -7.87 10.00 -31.95
CA PRO A 481 -6.46 9.60 -32.00
C PRO A 481 -5.94 9.68 -33.44
N HIS A 482 -4.74 10.23 -33.62
CA HIS A 482 -4.09 10.17 -34.92
C HIS A 482 -3.21 8.93 -35.10
N TYR A 483 -2.70 8.27 -34.04
CA TYR A 483 -1.75 7.15 -34.18
C TYR A 483 -1.68 6.14 -33.01
N ASP A 484 -2.60 6.14 -32.03
CA ASP A 484 -2.47 5.26 -30.86
C ASP A 484 -2.99 3.83 -31.10
N VAL A 485 -2.20 2.84 -30.65
CA VAL A 485 -2.38 1.38 -30.85
C VAL A 485 -3.74 0.87 -30.33
N ASP A 486 -4.32 1.55 -29.35
CA ASP A 486 -5.60 1.21 -28.72
C ASP A 486 -6.76 2.13 -29.18
N GLY A 487 -6.53 3.07 -30.09
CA GLY A 487 -7.57 4.02 -30.56
C GLY A 487 -8.03 5.05 -29.52
N VAL A 488 -7.23 5.33 -28.47
CA VAL A 488 -7.51 6.39 -27.48
C VAL A 488 -6.26 7.23 -27.27
N SER A 489 -6.33 8.53 -27.58
CA SER A 489 -5.21 9.45 -27.33
C SER A 489 -5.16 9.85 -25.86
N ARG A 490 -3.98 9.67 -25.23
CA ARG A 490 -3.77 9.94 -23.81
C ARG A 490 -2.61 10.92 -23.64
N GLU A 491 -2.84 11.95 -22.83
CA GLU A 491 -1.77 12.82 -22.34
C GLU A 491 -1.21 12.22 -21.06
N SER A 492 0.11 11.98 -21.02
CA SER A 492 0.81 11.58 -19.80
C SER A 492 1.45 12.79 -19.12
N PHE A 493 1.51 12.79 -17.80
CA PHE A 493 2.12 13.86 -17.03
C PHE A 493 2.90 13.31 -15.83
N SER A 494 3.88 14.09 -15.37
CA SER A 494 4.57 13.88 -14.10
C SER A 494 4.97 15.22 -13.50
N LEU A 495 4.72 15.39 -12.20
CA LEU A 495 5.01 16.61 -11.46
C LEU A 495 5.25 16.32 -9.97
N ILE A 496 5.78 17.31 -9.26
CA ILE A 496 5.84 17.29 -7.79
C ILE A 496 4.88 18.37 -7.31
N VAL A 497 3.88 17.99 -6.52
CA VAL A 497 2.92 18.94 -5.97
C VAL A 497 3.55 19.65 -4.77
N ASP A 498 3.79 20.95 -4.90
CA ASP A 498 4.15 21.83 -3.79
C ASP A 498 2.88 22.57 -3.31
N ALA A 499 2.42 22.22 -2.11
CA ALA A 499 1.20 22.82 -1.57
C ALA A 499 1.29 24.34 -1.37
N ASN A 500 2.50 24.88 -1.19
CA ASN A 500 2.73 26.31 -1.01
C ASN A 500 2.40 27.11 -2.29
N GLU A 501 2.61 26.53 -3.47
CA GLU A 501 2.24 27.14 -4.76
C GLU A 501 0.72 27.34 -4.90
N TYR A 502 -0.06 26.63 -4.07
CA TYR A 502 -1.52 26.68 -4.06
C TYR A 502 -2.09 27.37 -2.81
N GLY A 503 -1.25 28.11 -2.08
CA GLY A 503 -1.65 28.92 -0.94
C GLY A 503 -1.85 28.16 0.38
N PHE A 504 -1.29 26.95 0.50
CA PHE A 504 -1.24 26.22 1.77
C PHE A 504 0.05 26.52 2.53
N GLU A 505 -0.09 26.83 3.81
CA GLU A 505 1.08 26.96 4.69
C GLU A 505 1.75 25.60 4.92
N PRO A 506 3.09 25.51 4.85
CA PRO A 506 3.81 24.28 5.13
C PRO A 506 3.49 23.72 6.51
N SER A 507 3.15 22.44 6.58
CA SER A 507 2.87 21.76 7.84
C SER A 507 3.23 20.28 7.80
N GLU A 508 3.51 19.73 8.98
CA GLU A 508 3.67 18.29 9.16
C GLU A 508 2.31 17.61 9.12
N THR A 509 2.27 16.41 8.54
CA THR A 509 1.09 15.57 8.60
C THR A 509 0.80 15.15 10.04
N PRO A 510 -0.45 15.31 10.53
CA PRO A 510 -0.84 14.82 11.84
C PRO A 510 -0.54 13.33 12.02
N ARG A 511 0.00 12.98 13.19
CA ARG A 511 0.28 11.59 13.52
C ARG A 511 -0.93 10.92 14.18
N THR A 512 -1.18 9.68 13.80
CA THR A 512 -2.22 8.82 14.37
C THR A 512 -1.64 7.61 15.08
N ASP A 513 -0.40 7.21 14.76
CA ASP A 513 0.35 6.15 15.46
C ASP A 513 -0.48 4.88 15.75
N ARG A 514 -1.14 4.37 14.70
CA ARG A 514 -2.05 3.19 14.68
C ARG A 514 -3.38 3.37 15.43
N SER A 515 -3.69 4.58 15.91
CA SER A 515 -4.99 4.91 16.50
C SER A 515 -6.04 5.18 15.42
N VAL A 516 -7.01 4.28 15.32
CA VAL A 516 -8.19 4.41 14.44
C VAL A 516 -9.04 5.60 14.89
N SER A 517 -9.29 5.71 16.19
CA SER A 517 -10.10 6.79 16.78
C SER A 517 -9.48 8.17 16.52
N LYS A 518 -8.15 8.31 16.65
CA LYS A 518 -7.49 9.61 16.38
C LYS A 518 -7.58 10.01 14.91
N ASN A 519 -7.52 9.03 14.01
CA ASN A 519 -7.69 9.29 12.57
C ASN A 519 -9.11 9.79 12.28
N ILE A 520 -10.12 9.15 12.89
CA ILE A 520 -11.52 9.56 12.76
C ILE A 520 -11.76 10.96 13.35
N GLU A 521 -11.24 11.24 14.54
CA GLU A 521 -11.33 12.56 15.20
C GLU A 521 -10.84 13.66 14.25
N LEU A 522 -9.60 13.54 13.74
CA LEU A 522 -9.00 14.51 12.83
C LEU A 522 -9.83 14.73 11.55
N GLY A 523 -10.36 13.65 10.97
CA GLY A 523 -11.15 13.75 9.75
C GLY A 523 -12.54 14.34 9.98
N LEU A 524 -13.20 14.01 11.09
CA LEU A 524 -14.49 14.58 11.45
C LEU A 524 -14.39 16.06 11.81
N ASP A 525 -13.36 16.44 12.56
CA ASP A 525 -13.10 17.85 12.89
C ASP A 525 -12.86 18.67 11.62
N ALA A 526 -12.06 18.13 10.68
CA ALA A 526 -11.89 18.74 9.37
C ALA A 526 -13.21 18.84 8.59
N LEU A 527 -14.04 17.78 8.55
CA LEU A 527 -15.35 17.83 7.88
C LEU A 527 -16.37 18.77 8.55
N ARG A 528 -16.17 19.15 9.81
CA ARG A 528 -16.93 20.21 10.50
C ARG A 528 -16.44 21.62 10.16
N GLY A 529 -15.38 21.74 9.35
CA GLY A 529 -14.78 23.02 8.97
C GLY A 529 -13.67 23.50 9.91
N GLU A 530 -13.22 22.68 10.87
CA GLU A 530 -12.08 23.04 11.71
C GLU A 530 -10.81 23.13 10.87
N LYS A 531 -10.26 24.34 10.74
CA LYS A 531 -9.06 24.60 9.93
C LYS A 531 -7.81 24.00 10.58
N GLY A 532 -6.88 23.56 9.74
CA GLY A 532 -5.60 23.00 10.17
C GLY A 532 -5.11 21.91 9.23
N PRO A 533 -4.00 21.21 9.59
CA PRO A 533 -3.33 20.29 8.67
C PRO A 533 -4.20 19.13 8.15
N ALA A 534 -5.18 18.65 8.93
CA ALA A 534 -6.12 17.62 8.48
C ALA A 534 -7.09 18.16 7.41
N TYR A 535 -7.66 19.35 7.65
CA TYR A 535 -8.51 20.06 6.70
C TYR A 535 -7.76 20.36 5.40
N ASP A 536 -6.57 20.95 5.50
CA ASP A 536 -5.77 21.32 4.33
C ASP A 536 -5.42 20.10 3.49
N ARG A 537 -5.08 18.98 4.16
CA ARG A 537 -4.81 17.71 3.48
C ARG A 537 -6.02 17.17 2.75
N ILE A 538 -7.23 17.26 3.31
CA ILE A 538 -8.45 16.84 2.62
C ILE A 538 -8.73 17.75 1.42
N VAL A 539 -8.63 19.08 1.57
CA VAL A 539 -8.87 20.03 0.48
C VAL A 539 -7.88 19.82 -0.67
N LEU A 540 -6.57 19.77 -0.37
CA LEU A 540 -5.53 19.56 -1.38
C LEU A 540 -5.77 18.25 -2.14
N ASN A 541 -6.06 17.16 -1.43
CA ASN A 541 -6.24 15.87 -2.07
C ASN A 541 -7.53 15.76 -2.87
N ALA A 542 -8.61 16.41 -2.45
CA ALA A 542 -9.83 16.49 -3.25
C ALA A 542 -9.59 17.29 -4.54
N GLY A 543 -9.13 18.53 -4.42
CA GLY A 543 -8.96 19.44 -5.55
C GLY A 543 -7.85 19.02 -6.52
N MET A 544 -6.66 18.67 -6.02
CA MET A 544 -5.54 18.27 -6.90
C MET A 544 -5.82 16.95 -7.60
N THR A 545 -6.45 15.98 -6.94
CA THR A 545 -6.81 14.72 -7.61
C THR A 545 -7.78 14.99 -8.76
N ASP A 546 -8.80 15.82 -8.53
CA ASP A 546 -9.75 16.20 -9.58
C ASP A 546 -9.09 16.92 -10.75
N HIS A 547 -8.21 17.88 -10.46
CA HIS A 547 -7.47 18.60 -11.49
C HIS A 547 -6.59 17.68 -12.34
N LEU A 548 -5.80 16.82 -11.68
CA LEU A 548 -4.86 15.92 -12.33
C LEU A 548 -5.59 14.84 -13.15
N LEU A 549 -6.75 14.37 -12.70
CA LEU A 549 -7.59 13.43 -13.46
C LEU A 549 -8.39 14.10 -14.59
N GLY A 550 -8.44 15.44 -14.64
CA GLY A 550 -9.24 16.18 -15.61
C GLY A 550 -10.74 16.05 -15.38
N CYS A 551 -11.16 16.01 -14.11
CA CYS A 551 -12.56 16.03 -13.73
C CYS A 551 -13.24 17.34 -14.17
N SER A 552 -14.53 17.27 -14.49
CA SER A 552 -15.29 18.45 -14.93
C SER A 552 -15.37 19.50 -13.82
N GLY A 553 -15.13 20.77 -14.16
CA GLY A 553 -15.12 21.87 -13.20
C GLY A 553 -13.88 21.89 -12.30
N ALA A 554 -12.80 21.25 -12.72
CA ALA A 554 -11.48 21.24 -12.07
C ALA A 554 -10.34 21.55 -13.04
N GLU A 555 -10.64 22.20 -14.16
CA GLU A 555 -9.67 22.60 -15.18
C GLU A 555 -8.65 23.59 -14.61
N ASP A 556 -9.09 24.47 -13.71
CA ASP A 556 -8.27 25.37 -12.91
C ASP A 556 -8.10 24.83 -11.49
N VAL A 557 -6.87 24.87 -10.97
CA VAL A 557 -6.54 24.33 -9.64
C VAL A 557 -7.24 25.12 -8.54
N SER A 558 -7.31 26.46 -8.63
CA SER A 558 -7.96 27.28 -7.60
C SER A 558 -9.42 26.89 -7.48
N THR A 559 -10.11 26.78 -8.61
CA THR A 559 -11.53 26.37 -8.68
C THR A 559 -11.74 24.97 -8.09
N ALA A 560 -10.83 24.03 -8.37
CA ALA A 560 -10.88 22.67 -7.82
C ALA A 560 -10.67 22.64 -6.30
N LEU A 561 -9.82 23.51 -5.75
CA LEU A 561 -9.63 23.65 -4.31
C LEU A 561 -10.81 24.35 -3.65
N ASP A 562 -11.37 25.40 -4.27
CA ASP A 562 -12.47 26.18 -3.73
C ASP A 562 -13.75 25.35 -3.60
N ARG A 563 -14.10 24.54 -4.61
CA ARG A 563 -15.25 23.62 -4.49
C ARG A 563 -15.07 22.58 -3.37
N ALA A 564 -13.84 22.18 -3.08
CA ALA A 564 -13.54 21.28 -1.97
C ALA A 564 -13.69 21.99 -0.62
N ARG A 565 -13.22 23.25 -0.50
CA ARG A 565 -13.45 24.10 0.68
C ARG A 565 -14.94 24.30 0.92
N ASP A 566 -15.70 24.68 -0.12
CA ASP A 566 -17.14 24.90 -0.05
C ASP A 566 -17.90 23.65 0.39
N ALA A 567 -17.52 22.47 -0.12
CA ALA A 567 -18.13 21.20 0.26
C ALA A 567 -17.95 20.88 1.76
N ILE A 568 -16.79 21.22 2.33
CA ILE A 568 -16.51 21.04 3.75
C ILE A 568 -17.21 22.13 4.58
N ASP A 569 -16.98 23.41 4.26
CA ASP A 569 -17.40 24.56 5.06
C ASP A 569 -18.93 24.73 5.07
N SER A 570 -19.63 24.24 4.04
CA SER A 570 -21.10 24.20 4.03
C SER A 570 -21.70 23.04 4.84
N GLY A 571 -20.88 22.14 5.39
CA GLY A 571 -21.31 20.94 6.11
C GLY A 571 -21.86 19.81 5.22
N LYS A 572 -21.88 20.00 3.89
CA LYS A 572 -22.36 18.99 2.93
C LYS A 572 -21.54 17.71 3.00
N ALA A 573 -20.21 17.82 3.06
CA ALA A 573 -19.32 16.65 3.10
C ALA A 573 -19.55 15.81 4.37
N LEU A 574 -19.75 16.46 5.53
CA LEU A 574 -20.12 15.76 6.76
C LEU A 574 -21.47 15.04 6.61
N ASN A 575 -22.47 15.69 6.00
CA ASN A 575 -23.78 15.09 5.77
C ASN A 575 -23.71 13.88 4.81
N ARG A 576 -22.92 13.95 3.74
CA ARG A 576 -22.63 12.81 2.83
C ARG A 576 -22.07 11.63 3.61
N PHE A 577 -21.06 11.90 4.43
CA PHE A 577 -20.38 10.90 5.22
C PHE A 577 -21.32 10.22 6.22
N LEU A 578 -22.11 10.99 6.99
CA LEU A 578 -23.08 10.43 7.93
C LEU A 578 -24.23 9.68 7.22
N SER A 579 -24.62 10.13 6.03
CA SER A 579 -25.62 9.44 5.20
C SER A 579 -25.12 8.08 4.74
N TYR A 580 -23.85 7.96 4.34
CA TYR A 580 -23.22 6.68 4.05
C TYR A 580 -23.32 5.70 5.23
N ILE A 581 -22.91 6.15 6.43
CA ILE A 581 -22.99 5.32 7.65
C ILE A 581 -24.43 4.81 7.86
N LYS A 582 -25.41 5.69 7.76
CA LYS A 582 -26.83 5.35 7.97
C LYS A 582 -27.41 4.43 6.89
N ILE A 583 -27.09 4.66 5.62
CA ILE A 583 -27.69 3.95 4.48
C ILE A 583 -27.02 2.60 4.28
N SER A 584 -25.71 2.49 4.51
CA SER A 584 -24.97 1.21 4.43
C SER A 584 -25.62 0.09 5.27
N HIS A 585 -26.16 0.43 6.45
CA HIS A 585 -26.90 -0.51 7.32
C HIS A 585 -28.25 -0.97 6.81
N LYS A 586 -28.87 -0.20 5.92
CA LYS A 586 -30.18 -0.54 5.36
C LYS A 586 -30.08 -1.47 4.16
N LEU A 587 -28.88 -1.65 3.62
CA LEU A 587 -28.61 -2.59 2.54
C LEU A 587 -28.64 -4.00 3.13
N LYS A 588 -29.56 -4.81 2.62
CA LYS A 588 -29.73 -6.22 3.00
C LYS A 588 -29.02 -7.12 2.00
#